data_AF-A0A7S0T6F2-F1
#
_entry.id   AF-A0A7S0T6F2-F1
#
_cell.length_a   1.000
_cell.length_b   1.000
_cell.length_c   1.000
_cell.angle_alpha   90.00
_cell.angle_beta   90.00
_cell.angle_gamma   90.00
#
_symmetry.space_group_name_H-M   'P 1'
#
loop_
_entity.id
_entity.type
_entity.pdbx_description
1 polymer ?
#
loop_
_entity_poly.entity_id
_entity_poly.type
_entity_poly.pdbx_seq_one_letter_code
_entity_poly.pdbx_strand_id
1 'polypeptide(L)'
;AARDSSLVVDGVDVVPQVYSVLDRIKAFSTAVRSGKHVGASGKRIKDVVCIGIGGSFLGPAFVHTALETEPAAQKSASGRNLRFLANVDPEDVARALSGLKAESTLVVVVSKTFTTA
;
A
#
# COMPACT_ATOMS: atom_id res chain seq x y z
N ALA A 1 16.95 -12.98 -3.22
CA ALA A 1 18.01 -13.22 -4.24
C ALA A 1 18.58 -11.86 -4.63
N ALA A 2 19.87 -11.78 -4.98
CA ALA A 2 20.50 -10.52 -5.38
C ALA A 2 20.00 -10.05 -6.76
N ARG A 3 20.18 -8.77 -7.11
CA ARG A 3 19.63 -8.20 -8.36
C ARG A 3 20.25 -8.77 -9.64
N ASP A 4 21.46 -9.29 -9.50
CA ASP A 4 22.27 -9.97 -10.51
C ASP A 4 22.12 -11.50 -10.48
N SER A 5 21.29 -12.04 -9.57
CA SER A 5 20.96 -13.47 -9.58
C SER A 5 19.94 -13.81 -10.66
N SER A 6 19.83 -15.10 -10.98
CA SER A 6 18.85 -15.62 -11.93
C SER A 6 17.99 -16.69 -11.28
N LEU A 7 16.69 -16.67 -11.57
CA LEU A 7 15.75 -17.72 -11.20
C LEU A 7 14.76 -17.90 -12.36
N VAL A 8 14.86 -19.03 -13.04
CA VAL A 8 14.00 -19.32 -14.19
C VAL A 8 12.79 -20.13 -13.74
N VAL A 9 11.59 -19.61 -14.01
CA VAL A 9 10.30 -20.28 -13.79
C VAL A 9 9.54 -20.24 -15.11
N ASP A 10 9.07 -21.38 -15.59
CA ASP A 10 8.35 -21.51 -16.87
C ASP A 10 9.10 -20.89 -18.07
N GLY A 11 10.43 -21.02 -18.08
CA GLY A 11 11.30 -20.49 -19.13
C GLY A 11 11.59 -18.99 -19.04
N VAL A 12 11.12 -18.31 -17.99
CA VAL A 12 11.30 -16.87 -17.80
C VAL A 12 12.16 -16.59 -16.56
N ASP A 13 13.20 -15.78 -16.70
CA ASP A 13 13.92 -15.26 -15.53
C ASP A 13 13.04 -14.24 -14.79
N VAL A 14 12.62 -14.59 -13.57
CA VAL A 14 11.69 -13.77 -12.79
C VAL A 14 12.40 -12.71 -11.96
N VAL A 15 13.73 -12.80 -11.76
CA VAL A 15 14.47 -11.84 -10.91
C VAL A 15 14.37 -10.41 -11.47
N PRO A 16 14.59 -10.16 -12.78
CA PRO A 16 14.42 -8.81 -13.33
C PRO A 16 13.00 -8.27 -13.18
N GLN A 17 11.97 -9.12 -13.26
CA GLN A 17 10.57 -8.70 -13.11
C GLN A 17 10.25 -8.26 -11.68
N VAL A 18 10.75 -9.01 -10.69
CA VAL A 18 10.62 -8.64 -9.27
C VAL A 18 11.22 -7.25 -9.03
N TYR A 19 12.44 -7.02 -9.49
CA TYR A 19 13.10 -5.72 -9.29
C TYR A 19 12.43 -4.59 -10.09
N SER A 20 11.89 -4.86 -11.28
CA SER A 20 11.09 -3.88 -12.02
C SER A 20 9.88 -3.39 -11.21
N VAL A 21 9.16 -4.29 -10.55
CA VAL A 21 8.04 -3.93 -9.68
C VAL A 21 8.51 -3.19 -8.43
N LEU A 22 9.60 -3.63 -7.79
CA LEU A 22 10.19 -2.93 -6.63
C LEU A 22 10.61 -1.50 -6.97
N ASP A 23 11.20 -1.28 -8.14
CA ASP A 23 11.61 0.05 -8.60
C ASP A 23 10.39 0.95 -8.85
N ARG A 24 9.32 0.41 -9.42
CA ARG A 24 8.04 1.13 -9.58
C ARG A 24 7.42 1.49 -8.22
N ILE A 25 7.43 0.56 -7.25
CA ILE A 25 6.97 0.82 -5.88
C ILE A 25 7.80 1.93 -5.23
N LYS A 26 9.13 1.87 -5.35
CA LYS A 26 10.04 2.90 -4.81
C LYS A 26 9.75 4.26 -5.42
N ALA A 27 9.63 4.35 -6.75
CA ALA A 27 9.34 5.60 -7.45
C ALA A 27 7.98 6.18 -7.02
N PHE A 28 6.93 5.36 -7.03
CA PHE A 28 5.57 5.78 -6.66
C PHE A 28 5.48 6.22 -5.20
N SER A 29 5.94 5.38 -4.27
CA SER A 29 5.91 5.69 -2.84
C SER A 29 6.75 6.93 -2.50
N THR A 30 7.89 7.14 -3.17
CA THR A 30 8.68 8.37 -3.01
C THR A 30 7.90 9.60 -3.47
N ALA A 31 7.22 9.54 -4.62
CA ALA A 31 6.41 10.65 -5.13
C ALA A 31 5.21 10.99 -4.23
N VAL A 32 4.55 9.97 -3.67
CA VAL A 32 3.47 10.17 -2.67
C VAL A 32 4.04 10.82 -1.41
N ARG A 33 5.14 10.28 -0.87
CA ARG A 33 5.75 10.77 0.38
C ARG A 33 6.29 12.19 0.25
N SER A 34 6.86 12.56 -0.90
CA SER A 34 7.33 13.92 -1.15
C SER A 34 6.21 14.93 -1.40
N GLY A 35 4.98 14.48 -1.64
CA GLY A 35 3.86 15.33 -2.04
C GLY A 35 3.87 15.73 -3.52
N LYS A 36 4.77 15.16 -4.33
CA LYS A 36 4.76 15.32 -5.79
C LYS A 36 3.52 14.67 -6.42
N HIS A 37 3.09 13.53 -5.86
CA HIS A 37 1.85 12.89 -6.25
C HIS A 37 0.71 13.46 -5.40
N VAL A 38 -0.25 14.09 -6.07
CA VAL A 38 -1.38 14.80 -5.46
C VAL A 38 -2.70 14.16 -5.87
N GLY A 39 -3.74 14.34 -5.05
CA GLY A 39 -5.10 13.94 -5.40
C GLY A 39 -5.66 14.79 -6.53
N ALA A 40 -6.86 14.44 -7.01
CA ALA A 40 -7.52 15.09 -8.14
C ALA A 40 -7.72 16.62 -7.94
N SER A 41 -7.81 17.10 -6.70
CA SER A 41 -7.92 18.53 -6.39
C SER A 41 -6.57 19.24 -6.18
N GLY A 42 -5.45 18.57 -6.46
CA GLY A 42 -4.10 19.09 -6.21
C GLY A 42 -3.66 19.01 -4.75
N LYS A 43 -4.49 18.49 -3.84
CA LYS A 43 -4.12 18.31 -2.43
C LYS A 43 -3.16 17.14 -2.25
N ARG A 44 -2.21 17.31 -1.32
CA ARG A 44 -1.29 16.25 -0.92
C ARG A 44 -2.06 15.08 -0.32
N ILE A 45 -1.68 13.87 -0.73
CA ILE A 45 -2.20 12.64 -0.15
C ILE A 45 -1.65 12.49 1.27
N LYS A 46 -2.56 12.29 2.22
CA LYS A 46 -2.22 12.08 3.65
C LYS A 46 -2.83 10.78 4.19
N ASP A 47 -3.93 10.34 3.61
CA ASP A 47 -4.64 9.14 4.04
C ASP A 47 -4.49 8.04 2.98
N VAL A 48 -4.34 6.80 3.42
CA VAL A 48 -4.32 5.62 2.56
C VAL A 48 -5.32 4.60 3.11
N VAL A 49 -6.16 4.06 2.23
CA VAL A 49 -7.06 2.94 2.55
C VAL A 49 -6.66 1.74 1.70
N CYS A 50 -6.15 0.70 2.34
CA CYS A 50 -5.84 -0.58 1.71
C CYS A 50 -7.06 -1.49 1.79
N ILE A 51 -7.60 -1.89 0.64
CA ILE A 51 -8.74 -2.79 0.51
C ILE A 51 -8.23 -4.17 0.11
N GLY A 52 -8.49 -5.18 0.92
CA GLY A 52 -8.10 -6.55 0.63
C GLY A 52 -8.40 -7.48 1.79
N ILE A 53 -8.59 -8.76 1.51
CA ILE A 53 -8.92 -9.78 2.51
C ILE A 53 -7.85 -10.88 2.54
N GLY A 54 -7.76 -11.61 3.65
CA GLY A 54 -6.85 -12.74 3.80
C GLY A 54 -5.38 -12.32 3.63
N GLY A 55 -4.65 -13.02 2.75
CA GLY A 55 -3.23 -12.74 2.50
C GLY A 55 -2.95 -11.33 1.98
N SER A 56 -3.92 -10.70 1.30
CA SER A 56 -3.81 -9.32 0.83
C SER A 56 -3.84 -8.27 1.95
N PHE A 57 -4.22 -8.67 3.17
CA PHE A 57 -4.39 -7.79 4.32
C PHE A 57 -3.52 -8.18 5.50
N LEU A 58 -3.50 -9.47 5.88
CA LEU A 58 -2.90 -9.93 7.14
C LEU A 58 -1.41 -9.60 7.23
N GLY A 59 -0.64 -9.84 6.16
CA GLY A 59 0.79 -9.52 6.12
C GLY A 59 1.07 -8.02 6.23
N PRO A 60 0.48 -7.17 5.35
CA PRO A 60 0.60 -5.72 5.45
C PRO A 60 0.18 -5.15 6.81
N ALA A 61 -0.93 -5.62 7.38
CA ALA A 61 -1.41 -5.16 8.69
C ALA A 61 -0.44 -5.55 9.81
N PHE A 62 0.05 -6.80 9.82
CA PHE A 62 1.04 -7.24 10.78
C PHE A 62 2.31 -6.40 10.74
N VAL A 63 2.91 -6.19 9.56
CA VAL A 63 4.16 -5.43 9.44
C VAL A 63 3.93 -3.95 9.79
N HIS A 64 2.79 -3.38 9.42
CA HIS A 64 2.42 -2.03 9.84
C HIS A 64 2.39 -1.92 11.36
N THR A 65 1.62 -2.76 12.05
CA THR A 65 1.50 -2.75 13.51
C THR A 65 2.83 -3.05 14.20
N ALA A 66 3.64 -3.97 13.67
CA ALA A 66 4.95 -4.28 14.25
C ALA A 66 5.93 -3.11 14.19
N LEU A 67 5.82 -2.25 13.16
CA LEU A 67 6.74 -1.14 12.93
C LEU A 67 6.19 0.22 13.38
N GLU A 68 4.89 0.36 13.68
CA GLU A 68 4.28 1.66 13.95
C GLU A 68 4.87 2.39 15.18
N THR A 69 5.44 1.62 16.11
CA THR A 69 6.11 2.13 17.32
C THR A 69 7.63 2.28 17.16
N GLU A 70 8.20 1.83 16.04
CA GLU A 70 9.63 2.01 15.77
C GLU A 70 9.90 3.50 15.49
N PRO A 71 10.84 4.16 16.20
CA PRO A 71 11.03 5.61 16.13
C PRO A 71 11.26 6.17 14.71
N ALA A 72 12.07 5.49 13.90
CA ALA A 72 12.35 5.95 12.54
C ALA A 72 11.13 5.80 11.63
N ALA A 73 10.35 4.73 11.76
CA ALA A 73 9.11 4.48 11.07
C ALA A 73 8.04 5.51 11.47
N GLN A 74 7.86 5.76 12.76
CA GLN A 74 6.91 6.74 13.29
C GLN A 74 7.22 8.15 12.76
N LYS A 75 8.48 8.59 12.87
CA LYS A 75 8.93 9.87 12.29
C LYS A 75 8.69 9.88 10.78
N SER A 76 9.02 8.78 10.11
CA SER A 76 8.83 8.59 8.68
C SER A 76 7.37 8.43 8.25
N ALA A 77 6.42 8.31 9.16
CA ALA A 77 4.97 8.22 8.90
C ALA A 77 4.21 9.46 9.36
N SER A 78 4.85 10.37 10.13
CA SER A 78 4.23 11.56 10.69
C SER A 78 3.33 12.32 9.69
N GLY A 79 2.14 12.69 10.18
CA GLY A 79 1.11 13.39 9.41
C GLY A 79 0.41 12.56 8.33
N ARG A 80 0.54 11.23 8.35
CA ARG A 80 -0.17 10.32 7.44
C ARG A 80 -0.88 9.22 8.20
N ASN A 81 -1.97 8.75 7.61
CA ASN A 81 -2.79 7.68 8.17
C ASN A 81 -2.88 6.53 7.17
N LEU A 82 -2.69 5.30 7.65
CA LEU A 82 -2.97 4.08 6.91
C LEU A 82 -4.14 3.35 7.58
N ARG A 83 -5.12 2.95 6.80
CA ARG A 83 -6.27 2.16 7.25
C ARG A 83 -6.41 0.93 6.36
N PHE A 84 -6.91 -0.14 6.96
CA PHE A 84 -7.17 -1.39 6.26
C PHE A 84 -8.66 -1.69 6.28
N LEU A 85 -9.20 -2.07 5.12
CA LEU A 85 -10.57 -2.48 4.93
C LEU A 85 -10.57 -3.90 4.35
N ALA A 86 -10.85 -4.88 5.21
CA ALA A 86 -10.82 -6.29 4.84
C ALA A 86 -12.20 -6.95 4.81
N ASN A 87 -13.17 -6.35 5.50
CA ASN A 87 -14.52 -6.87 5.62
C ASN A 87 -15.45 -6.12 4.67
N VAL A 88 -16.44 -6.82 4.12
CA VAL A 88 -17.48 -6.26 3.24
C VAL A 88 -18.61 -5.61 4.03
N ASP A 89 -18.67 -5.85 5.34
CA ASP A 89 -19.66 -5.25 6.24
C ASP A 89 -19.70 -3.71 6.09
N PRO A 90 -20.87 -3.12 5.76
CA PRO A 90 -21.04 -1.68 5.64
C PRO A 90 -20.59 -0.88 6.86
N GLU A 91 -20.70 -1.44 8.07
CA GLU A 91 -20.22 -0.79 9.29
C GLU A 91 -18.69 -0.67 9.31
N ASP A 92 -17.99 -1.72 8.85
CA ASP A 92 -16.54 -1.71 8.72
C ASP A 92 -16.07 -0.73 7.64
N VAL A 93 -16.80 -0.65 6.52
CA VAL A 93 -16.56 0.35 5.47
C VAL A 93 -16.72 1.76 6.05
N ALA A 94 -17.84 2.03 6.74
CA ALA A 94 -18.11 3.34 7.33
C ALA A 94 -17.02 3.72 8.35
N ARG A 95 -16.60 2.78 9.20
CA ARG A 95 -15.51 2.97 10.16
C ARG A 95 -14.17 3.25 9.47
N ALA A 96 -13.82 2.47 8.45
CA ALA A 96 -12.58 2.65 7.70
C ALA A 96 -12.53 4.01 6.98
N LEU A 97 -13.66 4.52 6.52
CA LEU A 97 -13.74 5.78 5.77
C LEU A 97 -14.04 7.01 6.63
N SER A 98 -14.45 6.83 7.89
CA SER A 98 -14.87 7.94 8.77
C SER A 98 -13.78 9.00 8.94
N GLY A 99 -14.13 10.26 8.66
CA GLY A 99 -13.24 11.42 8.78
C GLY A 99 -12.22 11.58 7.65
N LEU A 100 -12.18 10.66 6.67
CA LEU A 100 -11.31 10.80 5.50
C LEU A 100 -11.86 11.85 4.52
N LYS A 101 -10.96 12.50 3.77
CA LYS A 101 -11.33 13.41 2.68
C LYS A 101 -10.89 12.79 1.36
N ALA A 102 -11.85 12.49 0.49
CA ALA A 102 -11.59 11.83 -0.80
C ALA A 102 -10.46 12.51 -1.61
N GLU A 103 -10.42 13.85 -1.59
CA GLU A 103 -9.40 14.68 -2.23
C GLU A 103 -7.95 14.46 -1.74
N SER A 104 -7.75 13.87 -0.57
CA SER A 104 -6.43 13.60 0.03
C SER A 104 -6.24 12.13 0.43
N THR A 105 -7.11 11.23 -0.05
CA THR A 105 -7.08 9.80 0.26
C THR A 105 -6.68 9.00 -0.98
N LEU A 106 -5.67 8.14 -0.83
CA LEU A 106 -5.32 7.11 -1.81
C LEU A 106 -6.00 5.79 -1.45
N VAL A 107 -6.69 5.18 -2.39
CA VAL A 107 -7.24 3.83 -2.24
C VAL A 107 -6.33 2.82 -2.95
N VAL A 108 -5.88 1.80 -2.22
CA VAL A 108 -5.05 0.71 -2.75
C VAL A 108 -5.85 -0.58 -2.69
N VAL A 109 -6.26 -1.08 -3.85
CA VAL A 109 -7.01 -2.34 -3.96
C VAL A 109 -6.03 -3.50 -4.16
N VAL A 110 -6.05 -4.46 -3.25
CA VAL A 110 -5.14 -5.61 -3.23
C VAL A 110 -5.94 -6.90 -3.33
N SER A 111 -6.10 -7.42 -4.54
CA SER A 111 -6.69 -8.73 -4.81
C SER A 111 -5.90 -9.45 -5.89
N LYS A 112 -5.49 -10.69 -5.62
CA LYS A 112 -4.73 -11.50 -6.58
C LYS A 112 -5.57 -11.83 -7.81
N THR A 113 -6.84 -12.17 -7.62
CA THR A 113 -7.75 -12.52 -8.72
C THR A 113 -8.52 -11.32 -9.24
N PHE A 114 -8.65 -10.26 -8.44
CA PHE A 114 -9.49 -9.09 -8.71
C PHE A 114 -10.99 -9.40 -8.86
N THR A 115 -11.39 -10.62 -8.48
CA THR A 115 -12.76 -11.15 -8.54
C THR A 115 -13.26 -11.60 -7.17
N THR A 116 -12.51 -11.30 -6.10
CA THR A 116 -12.92 -11.58 -4.72
C THR A 116 -14.20 -10.83 -4.40
N ALA A 117 -15.22 -11.56 -3.91
CA ALA A 117 -16.52 -11.00 -3.53
C ALA A 117 -16.46 -10.18 -2.23
#